data_AF-A0A531AD05-F1
#
_entry.id   AF-A0A531AD05-F1
#
_cell.length_a   1.000
_cell.length_b   1.000
_cell.length_c   1.000
_cell.angle_alpha   90.00
_cell.angle_beta   90.00
_cell.angle_gamma   90.00
#
_symmetry.space_group_name_H-M   'P 1'
#
loop_
_entity.id
_entity.type
_entity.pdbx_description
1 polymer ?
#
loop_
_entity_poly.entity_id
_entity_poly.type
_entity_poly.pdbx_seq_one_letter_code
_entity_poly.pdbx_strand_id
1 'polypeptide(L)'
;DTPDVLIVHINTIERAELPRSATDILNRINEISFNSSLLREMRAIAFVTQLIDSEAGQALDLKRIFVHGISDDETMKKLGVSSKLNADWGLLTDLRDRGRERAEEWLQANYHHIGQRSTVDIHERYL
;
A
#
# COMPACT_ATOMS: atom_id res chain seq x y z
N ASP A 1 -9.50 2.41 20.70
CA ASP A 1 -9.34 2.72 19.28
C ASP A 1 -7.95 3.24 18.99
N THR A 2 -7.32 2.74 17.93
CA THR A 2 -6.01 3.22 17.44
C THR A 2 -6.24 4.09 16.21
N PRO A 3 -5.55 5.24 16.07
CA PRO A 3 -5.63 6.08 14.88
C PRO A 3 -4.84 5.51 13.68
N ASP A 4 -4.15 4.39 13.86
CA ASP A 4 -3.20 3.84 12.89
C ASP A 4 -3.83 2.84 11.94
N VAL A 5 -3.49 2.97 10.66
CA VAL A 5 -3.87 2.04 9.59
C VAL A 5 -2.61 1.55 8.91
N LEU A 6 -2.38 0.23 8.95
CA LEU A 6 -1.27 -0.42 8.24
C LEU A 6 -1.78 -1.07 6.95
N ILE A 7 -1.21 -0.66 5.82
CA ILE A 7 -1.51 -1.22 4.50
C ILE A 7 -0.37 -2.16 4.11
N VAL A 8 -0.72 -3.41 3.82
CA VAL A 8 0.22 -4.40 3.28
C VAL A 8 -0.08 -4.59 1.79
N HIS A 9 0.84 -4.13 0.95
CA HIS A 9 0.68 -4.18 -0.50
C HIS A 9 1.08 -5.56 -1.03
N ILE A 10 0.08 -6.29 -1.53
CA ILE A 10 0.28 -7.58 -2.21
C ILE A 10 0.47 -7.43 -3.73
N ASN A 11 0.11 -6.27 -4.29
CA ASN A 11 0.23 -5.95 -5.71
C ASN A 11 0.95 -4.62 -5.87
N THR A 12 1.63 -4.44 -7.00
CA THR A 12 2.25 -3.16 -7.34
C THR A 12 1.17 -2.15 -7.73
N ILE A 13 1.16 -0.96 -7.14
CA ILE A 13 0.23 0.11 -7.51
C ILE A 13 0.58 0.68 -8.88
N GLU A 14 1.88 0.82 -9.15
CA GLU A 14 2.41 1.39 -10.38
C GLU A 14 3.13 0.36 -11.24
N ARG A 15 2.88 0.44 -12.55
CA ARG A 15 3.58 -0.37 -13.56
C ARG A 15 3.96 0.56 -14.70
N ALA A 16 5.26 0.73 -14.94
CA ALA A 16 5.78 1.62 -15.97
C ALA A 16 5.61 1.07 -17.40
N GLU A 17 5.54 -0.26 -17.53
CA GLU A 17 5.42 -0.93 -18.83
C GLU A 17 3.98 -0.94 -19.35
N LEU A 18 3.82 -0.56 -20.62
CA LEU A 18 2.54 -0.64 -21.32
C LEU A 18 2.20 -2.11 -21.64
N PRO A 19 1.00 -2.61 -21.27
CA PRO A 19 0.59 -3.96 -21.60
C PRO A 19 0.41 -4.10 -23.13
N ARG A 20 1.01 -5.14 -23.73
CA ARG A 20 0.98 -5.36 -25.19
C ARG A 20 0.21 -6.61 -25.61
N SER A 21 -0.19 -7.46 -24.66
CA SER A 21 -1.00 -8.66 -24.91
C SER A 21 -2.36 -8.57 -24.21
N ALA A 22 -3.34 -9.36 -24.66
CA ALA A 22 -4.65 -9.44 -24.02
C ALA A 22 -4.55 -9.86 -22.54
N THR A 23 -3.65 -10.80 -22.23
CA THR A 23 -3.39 -11.23 -20.85
C THR A 23 -2.82 -10.11 -20.00
N ASP A 24 -1.89 -9.31 -20.53
CA ASP A 24 -1.33 -8.17 -19.80
C ASP A 24 -2.38 -7.08 -19.57
N ILE A 25 -3.25 -6.83 -20.57
CA ILE A 25 -4.34 -5.85 -20.46
C ILE A 25 -5.32 -6.27 -19.35
N LEU A 26 -5.74 -7.54 -19.32
CA LEU A 26 -6.65 -8.04 -18.28
C LEU A 26 -6.01 -7.97 -16.89
N ASN A 27 -4.73 -8.30 -16.77
CA ASN A 27 -4.00 -8.15 -15.50
C ASN A 27 -3.95 -6.68 -15.06
N ARG A 28 -3.70 -5.75 -16.00
CA ARG A 28 -3.69 -4.32 -15.68
C ARG A 28 -5.06 -3.80 -15.24
N ILE A 29 -6.13 -4.25 -15.89
CA ILE A 29 -7.51 -3.93 -15.47
C ILE A 29 -7.76 -4.44 -14.04
N ASN A 30 -7.35 -5.67 -13.73
CA ASN A 30 -7.51 -6.23 -12.40
C ASN A 30 -6.72 -5.45 -11.34
N GLU A 31 -5.46 -5.08 -11.63
CA GLU A 31 -4.65 -4.24 -10.75
C GLU A 31 -5.29 -2.88 -10.48
N ILE A 32 -5.75 -2.19 -11.52
CA ILE A 32 -6.41 -0.87 -11.38
C ILE A 32 -7.70 -1.01 -10.57
N SER A 33 -8.52 -2.00 -10.91
CA SER A 33 -9.81 -2.24 -10.23
C SER A 33 -9.60 -2.56 -8.76
N PHE A 34 -8.62 -3.41 -8.44
CA PHE A 34 -8.28 -3.79 -7.07
C PHE A 34 -7.81 -2.58 -6.23
N ASN A 35 -6.95 -1.72 -6.79
CA ASN A 35 -6.43 -0.55 -6.08
C ASN A 35 -7.43 0.62 -6.03
N SER A 36 -8.47 0.63 -6.86
CA SER A 36 -9.39 1.79 -6.99
C SER A 36 -10.09 2.17 -5.68
N SER A 37 -10.52 1.18 -4.90
CA SER A 37 -11.17 1.39 -3.60
C SER A 37 -10.17 1.97 -2.60
N LEU A 38 -8.96 1.40 -2.53
CA LEU A 38 -7.89 1.91 -1.67
C LEU A 38 -7.56 3.37 -1.99
N LEU A 39 -7.37 3.71 -3.26
CA LEU A 39 -7.07 5.09 -3.68
C LEU A 39 -8.20 6.06 -3.31
N ARG A 40 -9.45 5.61 -3.36
CA ARG A 40 -10.59 6.42 -2.92
C ARG A 40 -10.56 6.68 -1.41
N GLU A 41 -10.29 5.66 -0.60
CA GLU A 41 -10.16 5.82 0.85
C GLU A 41 -8.96 6.71 1.22
N MET A 42 -7.82 6.53 0.54
CA MET A 42 -6.62 7.37 0.75
C MET A 42 -6.88 8.84 0.41
N ARG A 43 -7.65 9.13 -0.65
CA ARG A 43 -8.09 10.51 -0.95
C ARG A 43 -8.97 11.09 0.16
N ALA A 44 -9.86 10.31 0.76
CA ALA A 44 -10.68 10.76 1.87
C ALA A 44 -9.83 11.06 3.11
N ILE A 45 -8.87 10.19 3.43
CA ILE A 45 -7.93 10.40 4.55
C ILE A 45 -7.06 11.64 4.31
N ALA A 46 -6.54 11.84 3.09
CA ALA A 46 -5.76 13.02 2.73
C ALA A 46 -6.58 14.31 2.91
N PHE A 47 -7.83 14.31 2.45
CA PHE A 47 -8.73 15.45 2.61
C PHE A 47 -9.02 15.76 4.09
N VAL A 48 -9.32 14.75 4.90
CA VAL A 48 -9.55 14.92 6.35
C VAL A 48 -8.30 15.45 7.04
N THR A 49 -7.12 14.94 6.67
CA THR A 49 -5.83 15.39 7.22
C THR A 49 -5.58 16.86 6.91
N GLN A 50 -5.78 17.27 5.65
CA GLN A 50 -5.68 18.66 5.23
C GLN A 50 -6.68 19.57 5.95
N LEU A 51 -7.90 19.08 6.19
CA LEU A 51 -8.92 19.84 6.91
C LEU A 51 -8.52 20.04 8.38
N ILE A 52 -8.01 19.00 9.05
CA ILE A 52 -7.47 19.09 10.42
C ILE A 52 -6.31 20.08 10.50
N ASP A 53 -5.44 20.12 9.49
CA ASP A 53 -4.31 21.06 9.42
C ASP A 53 -4.73 22.51 9.10
N SER A 54 -5.99 22.72 8.68
CA SER A 54 -6.54 24.03 8.37
C SER A 54 -7.29 24.66 9.55
N GLU A 55 -7.43 25.99 9.56
CA GLU A 55 -8.23 26.70 10.57
C GLU A 55 -9.71 26.24 10.58
N ALA A 56 -10.24 25.81 9.44
CA ALA A 56 -11.60 25.27 9.32
C ALA A 56 -11.81 23.95 10.07
N GLY A 57 -10.72 23.21 10.34
CA GLY A 57 -10.76 21.96 11.11
C GLY A 57 -10.92 22.16 12.62
N GLN A 58 -10.60 23.34 13.16
CA GLN A 58 -10.63 23.58 14.62
C GLN A 58 -12.03 23.48 15.23
N ALA A 59 -13.07 23.68 14.43
CA ALA A 59 -14.48 23.56 14.85
C ALA A 59 -15.04 22.13 14.69
N LEU A 60 -14.29 21.23 14.04
CA LEU A 60 -14.72 19.88 13.74
C LEU A 60 -13.89 18.92 14.60
N ASP A 61 -14.55 18.14 15.46
CA ASP A 61 -13.92 17.12 16.32
C ASP A 61 -13.45 15.90 15.49
N LEU A 62 -12.55 16.15 14.53
CA LEU A 62 -12.03 15.19 13.59
C LEU A 62 -10.82 14.48 14.18
N LYS A 63 -10.80 13.15 14.07
CA LYS A 63 -9.66 12.34 14.47
C LYS A 63 -8.69 12.18 13.31
N ARG A 64 -7.42 12.48 13.56
CA ARG A 64 -6.33 12.21 12.60
C ARG A 64 -6.11 10.70 12.50
N ILE A 65 -5.91 10.22 11.28
CA ILE A 65 -5.54 8.84 10.96
C ILE A 65 -4.07 8.85 10.53
N PHE A 66 -3.27 7.95 11.09
CA PHE A 66 -1.89 7.74 10.67
C PHE A 66 -1.81 6.53 9.75
N VAL A 67 -1.26 6.72 8.56
CA VAL A 67 -1.19 5.67 7.54
C VAL A 67 0.24 5.14 7.46
N HIS A 68 0.34 3.82 7.44
CA HIS A 68 1.56 3.06 7.35
C HIS A 68 1.49 2.11 6.16
N GLY A 69 2.63 1.79 5.57
CA GLY A 69 2.71 0.94 4.38
C GLY A 69 3.89 0.00 4.42
N ILE A 70 3.63 -1.28 4.15
CA ILE A 70 4.64 -2.30 3.87
C ILE A 70 4.42 -2.75 2.43
N SER A 71 5.45 -2.63 1.60
CA SER A 71 5.43 -3.08 0.22
C SER A 71 6.79 -3.63 -0.18
N ASP A 72 6.79 -4.67 -0.99
CA ASP A 72 8.01 -5.17 -1.63
C ASP A 72 7.92 -5.08 -3.15
N ASP A 73 7.84 -3.85 -3.65
CA ASP A 73 7.61 -3.54 -5.05
C ASP A 73 8.65 -4.19 -5.98
N GLU A 74 9.91 -4.30 -5.55
CA GLU A 74 10.99 -4.88 -6.35
C GLU A 74 10.84 -6.40 -6.52
N THR A 75 10.50 -7.12 -5.46
CA THR A 75 10.20 -8.56 -5.55
C THR A 75 8.91 -8.78 -6.34
N MET A 76 7.87 -8.00 -6.08
CA MET A 76 6.57 -8.15 -6.73
C MET A 76 6.62 -7.83 -8.22
N LYS A 77 7.45 -6.87 -8.67
CA LYS A 77 7.70 -6.62 -10.11
C LYS A 77 8.32 -7.81 -10.83
N LYS A 78 9.23 -8.54 -10.17
CA LYS A 78 9.92 -9.71 -10.74
C LYS A 78 9.02 -10.94 -10.82
N LEU A 79 8.04 -11.03 -9.94
CA LEU A 79 7.01 -12.06 -9.94
C LEU A 79 5.93 -11.71 -10.98
N GLY A 80 6.18 -12.09 -12.24
CA GLY A 80 5.23 -11.89 -13.34
C GLY A 80 3.93 -12.70 -13.19
N VAL A 81 3.00 -12.51 -14.13
CA VAL A 81 1.67 -13.16 -14.17
C VAL A 81 1.74 -14.68 -14.01
N SER A 82 2.79 -15.33 -14.50
CA SER A 82 2.98 -16.78 -14.44
C SER A 82 3.22 -17.31 -13.03
N SER A 83 3.75 -16.52 -12.10
CA SER A 83 3.92 -16.95 -10.70
C SER A 83 2.60 -17.01 -9.94
N LYS A 84 1.58 -16.25 -10.35
CA LYS A 84 0.25 -16.21 -9.70
C LYS A 84 -0.48 -17.55 -9.75
N LEU A 85 -0.12 -18.41 -10.70
CA LEU A 85 -0.69 -19.75 -10.88
C LEU A 85 0.26 -20.86 -10.39
N ASN A 86 1.46 -20.49 -9.93
CA ASN A 86 2.44 -21.45 -9.45
C ASN A 86 2.31 -21.64 -7.93
N ALA A 87 1.75 -22.79 -7.53
CA ALA A 87 1.57 -23.16 -6.13
C ALA A 87 2.70 -24.08 -5.61
N ASP A 88 3.89 -24.00 -6.23
CA ASP A 88 5.06 -24.74 -5.74
C ASP A 88 5.37 -24.37 -4.28
N TRP A 89 5.60 -25.40 -3.45
CA TRP A 89 5.84 -25.22 -2.02
C TRP A 89 7.08 -24.38 -1.74
N GLY A 90 8.16 -24.57 -2.52
CA GLY A 90 9.39 -23.80 -2.38
C GLY A 90 9.16 -22.32 -2.63
N LEU A 91 8.41 -21.99 -3.69
CA LEU A 91 8.01 -20.61 -3.99
C LEU A 91 7.16 -20.00 -2.87
N LEU A 92 6.16 -20.73 -2.34
CA LEU A 92 5.32 -20.21 -1.26
C LEU A 92 6.12 -19.97 0.04
N THR A 93 7.07 -20.84 0.36
CA THR A 93 7.96 -20.63 1.52
C THR A 93 8.90 -19.45 1.33
N ASP A 94 9.47 -19.27 0.13
CA ASP A 94 10.30 -18.09 -0.20
C ASP A 94 9.51 -16.79 -0.07
N LEU A 95 8.28 -16.74 -0.62
CA LEU A 95 7.39 -15.59 -0.50
C LEU A 95 7.07 -15.24 0.95
N ARG A 96 6.77 -16.26 1.77
CA ARG A 96 6.53 -16.08 3.21
C ARG A 96 7.75 -15.50 3.91
N ASP A 97 8.94 -16.04 3.64
CA ASP A 97 10.16 -15.66 4.33
C ASP A 97 10.60 -14.24 3.94
N ARG A 98 10.47 -13.86 2.66
CA ARG A 98 10.63 -12.47 2.19
C ARG A 98 9.65 -11.50 2.85
N GLY A 99 8.38 -11.90 2.97
CA GLY A 99 7.37 -11.08 3.65
C GLY A 99 7.72 -10.80 5.11
N ARG A 100 8.30 -11.78 5.81
CA ARG A 100 8.78 -11.62 7.19
C ARG A 100 10.00 -10.73 7.29
N GLU A 101 10.98 -10.93 6.41
CA GLU A 101 12.17 -10.07 6.33
C GLU A 101 11.77 -8.61 6.12
N ARG A 102 10.87 -8.36 5.15
CA ARG A 102 10.39 -7.01 4.87
C ARG A 102 9.60 -6.38 6.03
N ALA A 103 8.81 -7.19 6.74
CA ALA A 103 8.09 -6.72 7.93
C ALA A 103 9.06 -6.37 9.07
N GLU A 104 10.11 -7.18 9.27
CA GLU A 104 11.15 -6.91 10.27
C GLU A 104 11.89 -5.61 9.95
N GLU A 105 12.34 -5.42 8.70
CA GLU A 105 12.95 -4.16 8.25
C GLU A 105 12.05 -2.96 8.52
N TRP A 106 10.75 -3.10 8.21
CA TRP A 106 9.79 -2.04 8.43
C TRP A 106 9.63 -1.73 9.92
N LEU A 107 9.55 -2.74 10.78
CA LEU A 107 9.45 -2.56 12.24
C LEU A 107 10.68 -1.83 12.77
N GLN A 108 11.89 -2.25 12.41
CA GLN A 108 13.12 -1.60 12.85
C GLN A 108 13.18 -0.12 12.45
N ALA A 109 12.69 0.22 11.25
CA ALA A 109 12.69 1.59 10.76
C ALA A 109 11.54 2.47 11.29
N ASN A 110 10.37 1.88 11.58
CA ASN A 110 9.11 2.63 11.70
C ASN A 110 8.30 2.39 12.96
N TYR A 111 8.63 1.38 13.78
CA TYR A 111 7.83 1.02 14.95
C TYR A 111 7.58 2.21 15.89
N HIS A 112 8.58 3.07 16.08
CA HIS A 112 8.48 4.26 16.93
C HIS A 112 7.57 5.37 16.39
N HIS A 113 7.15 5.30 15.12
CA HIS A 113 6.27 6.30 14.51
C HIS A 113 4.78 5.96 14.68
N ILE A 114 4.46 4.72 15.06
CA ILE A 114 3.07 4.27 15.29
C ILE A 114 2.45 5.12 16.40
N GLY A 115 1.25 5.63 16.16
CA GLY A 115 0.50 6.52 17.04
C GLY A 115 0.98 7.98 17.04
N GLN A 116 2.03 8.31 16.27
CA GLN A 116 2.63 9.64 16.25
C GLN A 116 2.56 10.30 14.88
N ARG A 117 2.88 9.56 13.80
CA ARG A 117 2.86 10.07 12.43
C ARG A 117 2.75 8.95 11.40
N SER A 118 2.21 9.28 10.23
CA SER A 118 2.24 8.40 9.06
C SER A 118 3.69 8.10 8.64
N THR A 119 3.94 6.87 8.18
CA THR A 119 5.24 6.45 7.63
C THR A 119 5.25 6.43 6.11
N VAL A 120 4.11 6.73 5.48
CA VAL A 120 3.97 6.94 4.04
C VAL A 120 3.44 8.34 3.78
N ASP A 121 3.95 8.98 2.73
CA ASP A 121 3.33 10.16 2.18
C ASP A 121 2.13 9.73 1.34
N ILE A 122 0.92 10.11 1.77
CA ILE A 122 -0.31 9.71 1.09
C ILE A 122 -0.40 10.36 -0.30
N HIS A 123 0.07 11.60 -0.43
CA HIS A 123 0.05 12.32 -1.70
C HIS A 123 1.01 11.70 -2.70
N GLU A 124 2.26 11.47 -2.31
CA GLU A 124 3.26 10.89 -3.21
C GLU A 124 2.92 9.44 -3.59
N ARG A 125 2.33 8.67 -2.67
CA ARG A 125 2.12 7.23 -2.85
C ARG A 125 0.79 6.85 -3.48
N TYR A 126 -0.26 7.65 -3.29
CA TYR A 126 -1.65 7.26 -3.63
C TYR A 126 -2.46 8.32 -4.40
N LEU A 127 -1.93 9.52 -4.66
CA LEU A 127 -2.61 10.58 -5.42
C LEU A 127 -1.86 10.91 -6.71
#